data_AF-A0A7X7MS34-F1
#
_entry.id   AF-A0A7X7MS34-F1
#
_cell.length_a   1.000
_cell.length_b   1.000
_cell.length_c   1.000
_cell.angle_alpha   90.00
_cell.angle_beta   90.00
_cell.angle_gamma   90.00
#
_symmetry.space_group_name_H-M   'P 1'
#
loop_
_entity.id
_entity.type
_entity.pdbx_description
1 polymer ?
#
loop_
_entity_poly.entity_id
_entity_poly.type
_entity_poly.pdbx_seq_one_letter_code
_entity_poly.pdbx_strand_id
1 'polypeptide(L)'
;SIGAGGREGLYGTGAFIVEDPDELLQHEEHGDDTDITVGKEGKIIVPRIRLEPVTCATTGAGVIVNPSGVAAGGLAAYRVEVEPEDEVEDDDINWSVANGGVAFYGNHSNGREVIVRGGAAESDFKLEVQIGDLPETCRPYIHGRVLQPTVTPIHAYIICDSNGVAAVSTATVDAWIAEANRIYKQVAMTFTRASVTTVTGHHDWFEIDDNIEFHQLCSYASGTGGLELYCVGGMDVPGRHSDMNLVYGDASRGMAIRQGETGGVLAHELGHACGLNHVNYTLGGLVSQELLLEMNWSGGDGTGHYPPDLEHQNLVRRILMYPYKVNSAQDIPLGSVKGSVNVGGTVIVSPMSCGFTDMVTREPIH
;
A
#
# COMPACT_ATOMS: atom_id res chain seq x y z
N SER A 1 -42.28 22.31 -44.02
CA SER A 1 -40.95 21.67 -43.97
C SER A 1 -40.26 22.24 -42.76
N ILE A 2 -40.37 21.57 -41.62
CA ILE A 2 -39.84 22.03 -40.33
C ILE A 2 -38.57 21.22 -40.11
N GLY A 3 -37.43 21.90 -40.05
CA GLY A 3 -36.12 21.27 -39.88
C GLY A 3 -36.00 20.71 -38.47
N ALA A 4 -35.79 19.40 -38.38
CA ALA A 4 -35.40 18.73 -37.16
C ALA A 4 -33.93 19.07 -36.86
N GLY A 5 -33.71 20.08 -36.01
CA GLY A 5 -32.44 20.28 -35.33
C GLY A 5 -32.42 19.37 -34.11
N GLY A 6 -32.01 18.11 -34.28
CA GLY A 6 -31.67 17.24 -33.16
C GLY A 6 -30.55 17.90 -32.37
N ARG A 7 -30.84 18.36 -31.16
CA ARG A 7 -29.80 18.74 -30.20
C ARG A 7 -29.17 17.44 -29.70
N GLU A 8 -27.94 17.15 -30.13
CA GLU A 8 -27.11 16.17 -29.44
C GLU A 8 -26.85 16.70 -28.03
N GLY A 9 -27.40 16.02 -27.02
CA GLY A 9 -27.08 16.28 -25.62
C GLY A 9 -25.65 15.83 -25.31
N LEU A 10 -25.03 16.46 -24.31
CA LEU A 10 -23.84 15.92 -23.67
C LEU A 10 -24.19 14.58 -23.03
N TYR A 11 -23.71 13.48 -23.61
CA TYR A 11 -23.78 12.15 -23.02
C TYR A 11 -22.49 11.89 -22.25
N GLY A 12 -22.55 12.04 -20.92
CA GLY A 12 -21.52 11.60 -19.99
C GLY A 12 -22.08 10.50 -19.11
N THR A 13 -21.41 9.35 -19.08
CA THR A 13 -21.67 8.30 -18.08
C THR A 13 -20.68 8.52 -16.94
N GLY A 14 -21.04 9.39 -16.00
CA GLY A 14 -20.21 9.77 -14.87
C GLY A 14 -20.97 10.71 -13.95
N ALA A 15 -20.53 10.83 -12.71
CA ALA A 15 -21.15 11.76 -11.78
C ALA A 15 -20.57 13.18 -12.00
N PHE A 16 -21.43 14.18 -11.97
CA PHE A 16 -21.09 15.57 -12.26
C PHE A 16 -21.68 16.48 -11.19
N ILE A 17 -20.97 17.53 -10.84
CA ILE A 17 -21.44 18.60 -9.95
C ILE A 17 -22.05 19.67 -10.86
N VAL A 18 -23.26 20.10 -10.53
CA VAL A 18 -23.93 21.20 -11.22
C VAL A 18 -24.02 22.36 -10.26
N GLU A 19 -23.31 23.44 -10.59
CA GLU A 19 -23.52 24.71 -9.94
C GLU A 19 -24.62 25.45 -10.69
N ASP A 20 -25.80 25.49 -10.08
CA ASP A 20 -26.96 26.22 -10.57
C ASP A 20 -27.37 27.30 -9.57
N PRO A 21 -26.57 28.39 -9.45
CA PRO A 21 -26.78 29.44 -8.46
C PRO A 21 -28.10 30.19 -8.64
N ASP A 22 -28.80 29.97 -9.76
CA ASP A 22 -30.04 30.64 -10.16
C ASP A 22 -31.26 29.69 -10.20
N GLU A 23 -31.16 28.44 -9.72
CA GLU A 23 -32.23 27.42 -9.71
C GLU A 23 -32.86 27.14 -11.11
N LEU A 24 -32.12 27.40 -12.19
CA LEU A 24 -32.56 27.30 -13.59
C LEU A 24 -32.92 25.88 -14.03
N LEU A 25 -32.38 24.85 -13.37
CA LEU A 25 -32.63 23.44 -13.67
C LEU A 25 -33.77 22.85 -12.84
N GLN A 26 -34.39 23.65 -11.96
CA GLN A 26 -35.47 23.22 -11.08
C GLN A 26 -36.87 23.59 -11.60
N HIS A 27 -36.96 24.40 -12.66
CA HIS A 27 -38.23 24.89 -13.18
C HIS A 27 -38.46 24.52 -14.65
N GLU A 28 -39.55 23.78 -14.90
CA GLU A 28 -40.06 23.54 -16.25
C GLU A 28 -40.88 24.77 -16.69
N GLU A 29 -40.28 25.66 -17.49
CA GLU A 29 -40.98 26.81 -18.07
C GLU A 29 -41.56 26.45 -19.45
N HIS A 30 -42.89 26.48 -19.57
CA HIS A 30 -43.59 26.36 -20.84
C HIS A 30 -43.54 27.70 -21.59
N GLY A 31 -42.68 27.79 -22.61
CA GLY A 31 -42.40 29.03 -23.33
C GLY A 31 -43.52 29.54 -24.24
N ASP A 32 -43.67 30.86 -24.27
CA ASP A 32 -44.23 31.63 -25.39
C ASP A 32 -43.13 32.48 -26.08
N ASP A 33 -43.45 33.01 -27.27
CA ASP A 33 -42.52 33.47 -28.31
C ASP A 33 -41.63 34.69 -27.98
N THR A 34 -41.53 35.11 -26.71
CA THR A 34 -40.71 36.26 -26.28
C THR A 34 -39.64 35.99 -25.23
N ASP A 35 -39.52 34.79 -24.68
CA ASP A 35 -38.46 34.47 -23.72
C ASP A 35 -37.25 33.82 -24.41
N ILE A 36 -36.37 34.67 -24.93
CA ILE A 36 -34.95 34.29 -25.10
C ILE A 36 -34.19 34.93 -23.94
N THR A 37 -34.14 34.23 -22.81
CA THR A 37 -33.10 34.47 -21.81
C THR A 37 -31.80 33.83 -22.34
N VAL A 38 -31.15 34.50 -23.30
CA VAL A 38 -29.72 34.26 -23.58
C VAL A 38 -28.94 35.11 -22.60
N GLY A 39 -28.33 34.48 -21.60
CA GLY A 39 -27.40 35.21 -20.72
C GLY A 39 -27.11 34.63 -19.34
N LYS A 40 -27.26 33.33 -19.10
CA LYS A 40 -26.86 32.75 -17.80
C LYS A 40 -26.03 31.49 -18.01
N GLU A 41 -24.80 31.52 -17.48
CA GLU A 41 -23.82 30.45 -17.58
C GLU A 41 -24.01 29.50 -16.39
N GLY A 42 -24.32 28.23 -16.65
CA GLY A 42 -24.22 27.15 -15.67
C GLY A 42 -22.92 26.39 -15.86
N LYS A 43 -22.32 25.91 -14.77
CA LYS A 43 -21.05 25.18 -14.81
C LYS A 43 -21.29 23.71 -14.47
N ILE A 44 -20.79 22.83 -15.34
CA ILE A 44 -20.76 21.39 -15.09
C ILE A 44 -19.30 21.03 -14.79
N ILE A 45 -19.05 20.55 -13.58
CA ILE A 45 -17.74 20.05 -13.17
C ILE A 45 -17.84 18.52 -13.15
N VAL A 46 -16.94 17.86 -13.88
CA VAL A 46 -16.82 16.40 -13.85
C VAL A 46 -15.54 16.06 -13.09
N PRO A 47 -15.62 15.89 -11.76
CA PRO A 47 -14.42 15.66 -10.97
C PRO A 47 -13.80 14.31 -11.30
N ARG A 48 -12.50 14.30 -11.55
CA ARG A 48 -11.71 13.06 -11.59
C ARG A 48 -11.27 12.74 -10.18
N ILE A 49 -11.75 11.62 -9.67
CA ILE A 49 -11.55 11.22 -8.28
C ILE A 49 -10.67 9.99 -8.23
N ARG A 50 -9.59 10.05 -7.45
CA ARG A 50 -8.72 8.90 -7.17
C ARG A 50 -8.64 8.67 -5.67
N LEU A 51 -8.96 7.45 -5.26
CA LEU A 51 -8.72 6.95 -3.92
C LEU A 51 -8.15 5.56 -4.12
N GLU A 52 -6.84 5.44 -3.93
CA GLU A 52 -6.08 4.22 -4.21
C GLU A 52 -5.72 3.53 -2.88
N PRO A 53 -6.39 2.43 -2.50
CA PRO A 53 -6.00 1.61 -1.35
C PRO A 53 -4.63 0.95 -1.47
N VAL A 54 -4.11 0.83 -2.70
CA VAL A 54 -2.76 0.30 -2.99
C VAL A 54 -1.97 1.41 -3.67
N THR A 55 -1.07 2.06 -2.91
CA THR A 55 -0.38 3.27 -3.33
C THR A 55 1.02 3.39 -2.75
N CYS A 56 1.93 4.05 -3.48
CA CYS A 56 3.23 4.43 -2.95
C CYS A 56 3.29 5.92 -2.56
N ALA A 57 2.14 6.60 -2.52
CA ALA A 57 2.07 8.01 -2.17
C ALA A 57 2.40 8.25 -0.69
N THR A 58 3.01 9.40 -0.41
CA THR A 58 3.31 9.82 0.95
C THR A 58 2.82 11.24 1.23
N THR A 59 2.68 11.56 2.52
CA THR A 59 2.60 12.95 3.00
C THR A 59 3.94 13.67 2.78
N GLY A 60 3.94 15.00 2.93
CA GLY A 60 5.19 15.79 2.92
C GLY A 60 6.19 15.36 4.01
N ALA A 61 5.72 14.67 5.07
CA ALA A 61 6.56 14.10 6.12
C ALA A 61 7.04 12.67 5.83
N GLY A 62 6.76 12.12 4.63
CA GLY A 62 7.19 10.78 4.22
C GLY A 62 6.35 9.63 4.81
N VAL A 63 5.18 9.92 5.39
CA VAL A 63 4.24 8.90 5.90
C VAL A 63 3.43 8.37 4.72
N ILE A 64 3.36 7.05 4.56
CA ILE A 64 2.53 6.41 3.53
C ILE A 64 1.06 6.72 3.80
N VAL A 65 0.34 7.17 2.78
CA VAL A 65 -1.11 7.43 2.85
C VAL A 65 -1.90 6.18 2.50
N ASN A 66 -3.16 6.13 2.93
CA ASN A 66 -4.07 5.02 2.70
C ASN A 66 -3.55 3.65 3.20
N PRO A 67 -2.94 3.58 4.41
CA PRO A 67 -2.43 2.31 4.92
C PRO A 67 -3.56 1.30 5.14
N SER A 68 -3.25 0.02 4.95
CA SER A 68 -4.15 -1.11 5.22
C SER A 68 -4.60 -1.22 6.69
N GLY A 69 -3.84 -0.63 7.62
CA GLY A 69 -4.17 -0.64 9.03
C GLY A 69 -3.75 0.61 9.79
N VAL A 70 -4.36 0.75 10.97
CA VAL A 70 -4.09 1.81 11.94
C VAL A 70 -3.80 1.17 13.28
N ALA A 71 -2.67 1.51 13.90
CA ALA A 71 -2.36 1.05 15.25
C ALA A 71 -3.44 1.49 16.26
N ALA A 72 -3.78 0.63 17.22
CA ALA A 72 -4.70 0.97 18.31
C ALA A 72 -4.19 2.21 19.07
N GLY A 73 -5.03 3.26 19.15
CA GLY A 73 -4.66 4.58 19.68
C GLY A 73 -3.68 5.40 18.82
N GLY A 74 -3.14 4.81 17.74
CA GLY A 74 -2.21 5.44 16.80
C GLY A 74 -2.91 6.29 15.74
N LEU A 75 -2.11 6.87 14.84
CA LEU A 75 -2.56 7.77 13.78
C LEU A 75 -2.12 7.28 12.39
N ALA A 76 -3.00 7.45 11.41
CA ALA A 76 -2.77 7.18 9.99
C ALA A 76 -3.34 8.30 9.12
N ALA A 77 -2.72 8.54 7.96
CA ALA A 77 -3.18 9.53 6.99
C ALA A 77 -3.92 8.84 5.84
N TYR A 78 -5.07 9.40 5.46
CA TYR A 78 -5.87 8.96 4.32
C TYR A 78 -6.03 10.11 3.34
N ARG A 79 -5.91 9.82 2.05
CA ARG A 79 -5.93 10.83 0.99
C ARG A 79 -6.79 10.40 -0.18
N VAL A 80 -7.58 11.34 -0.67
CA VAL A 80 -8.33 11.30 -1.92
C VAL A 80 -7.82 12.43 -2.82
N GLU A 81 -7.58 12.13 -4.09
CA GLU A 81 -7.28 13.15 -5.10
C GLU A 81 -8.55 13.53 -5.85
N VAL A 82 -8.77 14.82 -6.04
CA VAL A 82 -9.92 15.36 -6.77
C VAL A 82 -9.42 16.46 -7.71
N GLU A 83 -9.55 16.22 -9.01
CA GLU A 83 -9.22 17.17 -10.08
C GLU A 83 -10.50 17.62 -10.82
N PRO A 84 -10.59 18.86 -11.32
CA PRO A 84 -9.64 19.96 -11.14
C PRO A 84 -9.58 20.47 -9.70
N GLU A 85 -8.37 20.76 -9.22
CA GLU A 85 -8.12 21.08 -7.80
C GLU A 85 -8.72 22.43 -7.40
N ASP A 86 -8.69 23.39 -8.32
CA ASP A 86 -9.18 24.76 -8.19
C ASP A 86 -10.71 24.90 -8.29
N GLU A 87 -11.40 23.79 -8.55
CA GLU A 87 -12.85 23.78 -8.78
C GLU A 87 -13.62 22.96 -7.75
N VAL A 88 -12.93 22.20 -6.90
CA VAL A 88 -13.55 21.45 -5.80
C VAL A 88 -12.84 21.83 -4.52
N GLU A 89 -13.49 22.68 -3.74
CA GLU A 89 -12.99 23.15 -2.45
C GLU A 89 -12.90 22.00 -1.45
N ASP A 90 -11.95 22.08 -0.52
CA ASP A 90 -11.76 21.04 0.50
C ASP A 90 -12.98 20.89 1.43
N ASP A 91 -13.76 21.96 1.62
CA ASP A 91 -15.01 21.92 2.41
C ASP A 91 -16.10 21.06 1.75
N ASP A 92 -16.04 20.85 0.42
CA ASP A 92 -16.96 19.99 -0.32
C ASP A 92 -16.55 18.51 -0.29
N ILE A 93 -15.36 18.20 0.24
CA ILE A 93 -14.83 16.84 0.35
C ILE A 93 -14.98 16.39 1.80
N ASN A 94 -15.97 15.55 2.07
CA ASN A 94 -16.34 15.14 3.41
C ASN A 94 -16.10 13.65 3.63
N TRP A 95 -15.22 13.33 4.57
CA TRP A 95 -14.94 11.97 5.00
C TRP A 95 -15.90 11.54 6.09
N SER A 96 -16.32 10.28 6.03
CA SER A 96 -17.14 9.66 7.06
C SER A 96 -16.61 8.27 7.43
N VAL A 97 -16.86 7.88 8.68
CA VAL A 97 -16.62 6.52 9.15
C VAL A 97 -17.92 5.73 8.92
N ALA A 98 -18.01 5.02 7.80
CA ALA A 98 -19.19 4.23 7.46
C ALA A 98 -19.39 3.07 8.44
N ASN A 99 -18.29 2.47 8.90
CA ASN A 99 -18.28 1.53 10.01
C ASN A 99 -16.89 1.42 10.65
N GLY A 100 -16.83 0.82 11.85
CA GLY A 100 -15.59 0.41 12.50
C GLY A 100 -15.08 1.35 13.59
N GLY A 101 -14.00 0.92 14.25
CA GLY A 101 -13.47 1.53 15.47
C GLY A 101 -12.46 2.65 15.23
N VAL A 102 -12.70 3.56 14.30
CA VAL A 102 -11.81 4.70 14.02
C VAL A 102 -12.50 6.04 14.19
N ALA A 103 -11.72 7.10 14.42
CA ALA A 103 -12.24 8.47 14.54
C ALA A 103 -11.29 9.48 13.88
N PHE A 104 -11.83 10.56 13.34
CA PHE A 104 -11.02 11.65 12.78
C PHE A 104 -10.26 12.39 13.88
N TYR A 105 -8.97 12.58 13.69
CA TYR A 105 -8.11 13.28 14.64
C TYR A 105 -8.42 14.78 14.64
N GLY A 106 -8.61 15.34 15.83
CA GLY A 106 -8.95 16.77 15.97
C GLY A 106 -10.34 17.15 15.44
N ASN A 107 -11.23 16.17 15.22
CA ASN A 107 -12.53 16.35 14.55
C ASN A 107 -12.43 16.96 13.14
N HIS A 108 -11.31 16.73 12.45
CA HIS A 108 -11.09 17.19 11.09
C HIS A 108 -11.40 16.08 10.10
N SER A 109 -12.58 16.14 9.48
CA SER A 109 -13.13 15.12 8.59
C SER A 109 -13.41 15.65 7.19
N ASN A 110 -12.81 16.77 6.79
CA ASN A 110 -12.99 17.37 5.47
C ASN A 110 -11.65 17.57 4.76
N GLY A 111 -11.70 17.79 3.45
CA GLY A 111 -10.56 18.00 2.57
C GLY A 111 -9.95 16.74 1.96
N ARG A 112 -8.94 16.96 1.12
CA ARG A 112 -8.24 15.90 0.37
C ARG A 112 -7.43 14.94 1.25
N GLU A 113 -6.99 15.37 2.43
CA GLU A 113 -6.24 14.53 3.37
C GLU A 113 -6.82 14.64 4.78
N VAL A 114 -7.09 13.50 5.41
CA VAL A 114 -7.55 13.42 6.80
C VAL A 114 -6.64 12.52 7.62
N ILE A 115 -6.53 12.83 8.91
CA ILE A 115 -5.82 11.98 9.87
C ILE A 115 -6.84 11.20 10.69
N VAL A 116 -6.67 9.89 10.75
CA VAL A 116 -7.55 8.98 11.48
C VAL A 116 -6.81 8.39 12.68
N ARG A 117 -7.51 8.30 13.81
CA ARG A 117 -7.07 7.64 15.04
C ARG A 117 -7.71 6.26 15.16
N GLY A 118 -6.89 5.24 15.38
CA GLY A 118 -7.35 3.90 15.71
C GLY A 118 -7.97 3.83 17.11
N GLY A 119 -9.07 3.10 17.25
CA GLY A 119 -9.70 2.79 18.54
C GLY A 119 -8.82 1.89 19.41
N ALA A 120 -9.35 1.50 20.58
CA ALA A 120 -8.59 0.71 21.55
C ALA A 120 -8.53 -0.80 21.23
N ALA A 121 -9.52 -1.32 20.49
CA ALA A 121 -9.65 -2.74 20.16
C ALA A 121 -9.43 -2.97 18.68
N GLU A 122 -9.06 -4.20 18.30
CA GLU A 122 -9.01 -4.56 16.89
C GLU A 122 -10.41 -4.54 16.28
N SER A 123 -10.52 -3.97 15.08
CA SER A 123 -11.78 -3.91 14.34
C SER A 123 -11.51 -3.55 12.89
N ASP A 124 -12.27 -4.15 11.97
CA ASP A 124 -12.34 -3.64 10.61
C ASP A 124 -13.04 -2.28 10.59
N PHE A 125 -12.69 -1.44 9.63
CA PHE A 125 -13.36 -0.18 9.37
C PHE A 125 -13.48 0.11 7.88
N LYS A 126 -14.41 1.00 7.55
CA LYS A 126 -14.62 1.55 6.21
C LYS A 126 -14.71 3.07 6.31
N LEU A 127 -13.87 3.75 5.55
CA LEU A 127 -13.97 5.19 5.32
C LEU A 127 -14.65 5.43 3.97
N GLU A 128 -15.57 6.39 3.92
CA GLU A 128 -16.23 6.82 2.70
C GLU A 128 -16.03 8.32 2.50
N VAL A 129 -15.94 8.75 1.24
CA VAL A 129 -15.77 10.15 0.86
C VAL A 129 -17.01 10.62 0.11
N GLN A 130 -17.66 11.65 0.63
CA GLN A 130 -18.65 12.44 -0.09
C GLN A 130 -17.95 13.64 -0.74
N ILE A 131 -18.18 13.87 -2.02
CA ILE A 131 -17.65 15.04 -2.75
C ILE A 131 -18.86 15.76 -3.33
N GLY A 132 -19.13 16.99 -2.90
CA GLY A 132 -20.35 17.73 -3.27
C GLY A 132 -21.62 16.88 -3.12
N ASP A 133 -22.45 16.82 -4.15
CA ASP A 133 -23.71 16.04 -4.19
C ASP A 133 -23.60 14.70 -4.95
N LEU A 134 -22.40 14.12 -5.02
CA LEU A 134 -22.22 12.81 -5.67
C LEU A 134 -23.15 11.73 -5.09
N PRO A 135 -23.80 10.90 -5.94
CA PRO A 135 -24.65 9.81 -5.48
C PRO A 135 -23.89 8.78 -4.63
N GLU A 136 -24.59 8.14 -3.70
CA GLU A 136 -24.03 7.08 -2.83
C GLU A 136 -23.31 5.96 -3.60
N THR A 137 -23.83 5.58 -4.77
CA THR A 137 -23.25 4.53 -5.63
C THR A 137 -21.90 4.92 -6.25
N CYS A 138 -21.54 6.20 -6.20
CA CYS A 138 -20.33 6.77 -6.78
C CYS A 138 -19.34 7.26 -5.71
N ARG A 139 -19.63 7.05 -4.42
CA ARG A 139 -18.74 7.47 -3.33
C ARG A 139 -17.49 6.60 -3.29
N PRO A 140 -16.29 7.19 -3.35
CA PRO A 140 -15.06 6.47 -3.06
C PRO A 140 -15.06 5.95 -1.63
N TYR A 141 -14.45 4.79 -1.44
CA TYR A 141 -14.27 4.22 -0.12
C TYR A 141 -12.98 3.43 0.00
N ILE A 142 -12.53 3.26 1.25
CA ILE A 142 -11.37 2.44 1.56
C ILE A 142 -11.63 1.62 2.83
N HIS A 143 -11.17 0.38 2.80
CA HIS A 143 -11.19 -0.53 3.94
C HIS A 143 -9.85 -0.50 4.68
N GLY A 144 -9.90 -0.75 5.97
CA GLY A 144 -8.71 -1.00 6.76
C GLY A 144 -9.04 -1.66 8.08
N ARG A 145 -8.02 -1.86 8.92
CA ARG A 145 -8.19 -2.49 10.23
C ARG A 145 -7.46 -1.75 11.34
N VAL A 146 -8.11 -1.60 12.49
CA VAL A 146 -7.43 -1.22 13.74
C VAL A 146 -6.69 -2.45 14.26
N LEU A 147 -5.40 -2.29 14.55
CA LEU A 147 -4.50 -3.39 14.88
C LEU A 147 -3.79 -3.14 16.22
N GLN A 148 -3.65 -4.17 17.04
CA GLN A 148 -2.78 -4.06 18.21
C GLN A 148 -1.33 -3.92 17.74
N PRO A 149 -0.54 -2.96 18.28
CA PRO A 149 0.86 -2.84 17.95
C PRO A 149 1.65 -4.10 18.30
N THR A 150 2.55 -4.53 17.43
CA THR A 150 3.53 -5.58 17.73
C THR A 150 4.95 -5.04 17.66
N VAL A 151 5.85 -5.66 18.42
CA VAL A 151 7.28 -5.31 18.43
C VAL A 151 8.10 -6.58 18.29
N THR A 152 8.93 -6.65 17.24
CA THR A 152 9.80 -7.79 16.98
C THR A 152 11.28 -7.39 17.14
N PRO A 153 12.08 -8.12 17.94
CA PRO A 153 13.52 -7.86 18.04
C PRO A 153 14.28 -8.39 16.82
N ILE A 154 15.24 -7.61 16.33
CA ILE A 154 16.20 -7.99 15.28
C ILE A 154 17.60 -8.12 15.89
N HIS A 155 18.21 -9.28 15.71
CA HIS A 155 19.57 -9.61 16.08
C HIS A 155 20.45 -9.57 14.84
N ALA A 156 21.24 -8.51 14.69
CA ALA A 156 22.07 -8.32 13.50
C ALA A 156 23.48 -8.93 13.69
N TYR A 157 23.94 -9.66 12.68
CA TYR A 157 25.26 -10.26 12.59
C TYR A 157 25.98 -9.69 11.38
N ILE A 158 26.99 -8.87 11.60
CA ILE A 158 27.74 -8.20 10.54
C ILE A 158 28.97 -9.04 10.23
N ILE A 159 29.02 -9.60 9.03
CA ILE A 159 30.11 -10.47 8.61
C ILE A 159 31.32 -9.63 8.17
N CYS A 160 32.51 -10.01 8.63
CA CYS A 160 33.76 -9.39 8.22
C CYS A 160 34.45 -10.16 7.09
N ASP A 161 35.15 -9.42 6.22
CA ASP A 161 36.06 -10.01 5.24
C ASP A 161 37.30 -10.63 5.92
N SER A 162 38.20 -11.18 5.11
CA SER A 162 39.44 -11.82 5.59
C SER A 162 40.43 -10.85 6.27
N ASN A 163 40.27 -9.54 6.08
CA ASN A 163 41.06 -8.50 6.73
C ASN A 163 40.38 -7.96 8.01
N GLY A 164 39.20 -8.47 8.37
CA GLY A 164 38.42 -7.98 9.50
C GLY A 164 37.56 -6.75 9.19
N VAL A 165 37.40 -6.39 7.92
CA VAL A 165 36.54 -5.27 7.49
C VAL A 165 35.09 -5.72 7.48
N ALA A 166 34.26 -5.06 8.26
CA ALA A 166 32.82 -5.33 8.36
C ALA A 166 32.09 -4.98 7.05
N ALA A 167 31.15 -5.83 6.63
CA ALA A 167 30.34 -5.61 5.42
C ALA A 167 29.53 -4.31 5.47
N VAL A 168 28.98 -3.96 6.64
CA VAL A 168 28.24 -2.72 6.86
C VAL A 168 28.55 -2.13 8.24
N SER A 169 28.13 -0.89 8.46
CA SER A 169 28.20 -0.27 9.79
C SER A 169 26.94 -0.56 10.61
N THR A 170 27.02 -0.43 11.94
CA THR A 170 25.84 -0.45 12.81
C THR A 170 24.81 0.63 12.43
N ALA A 171 25.28 1.81 12.02
CA ALA A 171 24.38 2.89 11.58
C ALA A 171 23.60 2.53 10.30
N THR A 172 24.18 1.72 9.43
CA THR A 172 23.50 1.18 8.23
C THR A 172 22.36 0.25 8.64
N VAL A 173 22.61 -0.65 9.61
CA VAL A 173 21.57 -1.53 10.17
C VAL A 173 20.45 -0.72 10.81
N ASP A 174 20.78 0.31 11.60
CA ASP A 174 19.80 1.22 12.21
C ASP A 174 18.94 1.93 11.15
N ALA A 175 19.56 2.39 10.06
CA ALA A 175 18.84 3.03 8.96
C ALA A 175 17.90 2.06 8.21
N TRP A 176 18.33 0.81 8.00
CA TRP A 176 17.47 -0.21 7.41
C TRP A 176 16.24 -0.50 8.28
N ILE A 177 16.44 -0.67 9.58
CA ILE A 177 15.34 -0.90 10.54
C ILE A 177 14.40 0.30 10.59
N ALA A 178 14.93 1.53 10.55
CA ALA A 178 14.11 2.74 10.54
C ALA A 178 13.19 2.81 9.31
N GLU A 179 13.71 2.48 8.13
CA GLU A 179 12.90 2.46 6.90
C GLU A 179 11.88 1.31 6.89
N ALA A 180 12.27 0.11 7.36
CA ALA A 180 11.31 -0.97 7.56
C ALA A 180 10.18 -0.54 8.49
N ASN A 181 10.48 0.11 9.62
CA ASN A 181 9.46 0.64 10.52
C ASN A 181 8.55 1.70 9.88
N ARG A 182 9.08 2.52 8.97
CA ARG A 182 8.26 3.49 8.22
C ARG A 182 7.22 2.77 7.34
N ILE A 183 7.63 1.69 6.68
CA ILE A 183 6.76 0.85 5.82
C ILE A 183 5.76 0.06 6.66
N TYR A 184 6.23 -0.68 7.67
CA TYR A 184 5.41 -1.59 8.49
C TYR A 184 4.47 -0.88 9.47
N LYS A 185 4.58 0.44 9.60
CA LYS A 185 3.54 1.25 10.26
C LYS A 185 2.16 1.05 9.63
N GLN A 186 2.10 0.72 8.33
CA GLN A 186 0.86 0.38 7.61
C GLN A 186 0.10 -0.77 8.26
N VAL A 187 0.78 -1.66 9.00
CA VAL A 187 0.19 -2.86 9.63
C VAL A 187 0.46 -2.92 11.14
N ALA A 188 0.71 -1.75 11.75
CA ALA A 188 0.98 -1.60 13.18
C ALA A 188 2.10 -2.53 13.72
N MET A 189 3.13 -2.76 12.92
CA MET A 189 4.31 -3.52 13.35
C MET A 189 5.51 -2.59 13.54
N THR A 190 6.38 -2.94 14.47
CA THR A 190 7.65 -2.25 14.71
C THR A 190 8.75 -3.26 15.00
N PHE A 191 9.95 -2.92 14.59
CA PHE A 191 11.16 -3.71 14.77
C PHE A 191 12.16 -2.92 15.60
N THR A 192 12.84 -3.60 16.52
CA THR A 192 13.86 -3.00 17.38
C THR A 192 15.17 -3.74 17.23
N ARG A 193 16.29 -2.99 17.20
CA ARG A 193 17.62 -3.61 17.18
C ARG A 193 17.95 -4.14 18.56
N ALA A 194 17.84 -5.45 18.74
CA ALA A 194 18.14 -6.11 20.01
C ALA A 194 19.64 -6.28 20.23
N SER A 195 20.39 -6.63 19.18
CA SER A 195 21.85 -6.74 19.24
C SER A 195 22.50 -6.47 17.89
N VAL A 196 23.79 -6.14 17.92
CA VAL A 196 24.67 -6.15 16.75
C VAL A 196 25.95 -6.88 17.15
N THR A 197 26.30 -7.91 16.39
CA THR A 197 27.50 -8.70 16.60
C THR A 197 28.34 -8.65 15.35
N THR A 198 29.61 -8.24 15.47
CA THR A 198 30.57 -8.36 14.38
C THR A 198 31.16 -9.76 14.38
N VAL A 199 31.02 -10.48 13.27
CA VAL A 199 31.48 -11.87 13.10
C VAL A 199 32.79 -11.87 12.32
N THR A 200 33.87 -12.23 13.00
CA THR A 200 35.21 -12.38 12.42
C THR A 200 35.62 -13.85 12.36
N GLY A 201 36.52 -14.21 11.44
CA GLY A 201 37.03 -15.59 11.32
C GLY A 201 36.15 -16.51 10.45
N HIS A 202 35.05 -15.99 9.91
CA HIS A 202 34.14 -16.64 8.97
C HIS A 202 34.03 -15.82 7.66
N HIS A 203 35.18 -15.55 7.04
CA HIS A 203 35.25 -14.74 5.82
C HIS A 203 34.67 -15.46 4.60
N ASP A 204 34.52 -16.78 4.69
CA ASP A 204 33.76 -17.63 3.76
C ASP A 204 32.28 -17.26 3.69
N TRP A 205 31.72 -16.58 4.71
CA TRP A 205 30.35 -16.06 4.65
C TRP A 205 30.25 -14.61 4.22
N PHE A 206 31.38 -13.95 3.92
CA PHE A 206 31.36 -12.56 3.48
C PHE A 206 30.74 -12.43 2.08
N GLU A 207 30.99 -13.40 1.22
CA GLU A 207 30.35 -13.55 -0.09
C GLU A 207 29.52 -14.84 -0.04
N ILE A 208 28.22 -14.76 -0.34
CA ILE A 208 27.34 -15.94 -0.38
C ILE A 208 27.11 -16.32 -1.85
N ASP A 209 27.64 -17.47 -2.25
CA ASP A 209 27.56 -17.96 -3.63
C ASP A 209 26.44 -19.00 -3.84
N ASP A 210 25.96 -19.66 -2.79
CA ASP A 210 24.90 -20.66 -2.90
C ASP A 210 23.98 -20.81 -1.66
N ASN A 211 23.00 -21.71 -1.75
CA ASN A 211 22.05 -21.99 -0.68
C ASN A 211 22.67 -22.73 0.52
N ILE A 212 23.73 -23.50 0.30
CA ILE A 212 24.40 -24.24 1.37
C ILE A 212 25.11 -23.25 2.30
N GLU A 213 25.86 -22.31 1.73
CA GLU A 213 26.52 -21.23 2.48
C GLU A 213 25.48 -20.36 3.20
N PHE A 214 24.38 -20.00 2.55
CA PHE A 214 23.30 -19.25 3.18
C PHE A 214 22.69 -19.99 4.39
N HIS A 215 22.42 -21.30 4.28
CA HIS A 215 21.89 -22.07 5.42
C HIS A 215 22.90 -22.24 6.55
N GLN A 216 24.19 -22.40 6.23
CA GLN A 216 25.26 -22.45 7.24
C GLN A 216 25.38 -21.12 7.98
N LEU A 217 25.32 -20.01 7.26
CA LEU A 217 25.26 -18.66 7.82
C LEU A 217 24.05 -18.52 8.75
N CYS A 218 22.86 -18.90 8.31
CA CYS A 218 21.65 -18.82 9.15
C CYS A 218 21.77 -19.67 10.42
N SER A 219 22.45 -20.82 10.34
CA SER A 219 22.69 -21.72 11.48
C SER A 219 23.72 -21.20 12.49
N TYR A 220 24.41 -20.09 12.21
CA TYR A 220 25.41 -19.50 13.11
C TYR A 220 24.80 -19.08 14.45
N ALA A 221 23.63 -18.44 14.40
CA ALA A 221 22.84 -18.07 15.55
C ALA A 221 21.38 -18.43 15.28
N SER A 222 20.75 -19.10 16.24
CA SER A 222 19.35 -19.50 16.16
C SER A 222 18.69 -19.42 17.53
N GLY A 223 17.37 -19.30 17.53
CA GLY A 223 16.58 -19.25 18.75
C GLY A 223 16.85 -18.00 19.59
N THR A 224 17.13 -16.86 18.95
CA THR A 224 17.38 -15.59 19.67
C THR A 224 16.12 -15.03 20.35
N GLY A 225 14.94 -15.56 20.01
CA GLY A 225 13.64 -15.01 20.43
C GLY A 225 13.19 -13.84 19.54
N GLY A 226 13.76 -13.71 18.34
CA GLY A 226 13.47 -12.67 17.37
C GLY A 226 13.84 -13.09 15.95
N LEU A 227 14.30 -12.12 15.17
CA LEU A 227 14.76 -12.32 13.80
C LEU A 227 16.27 -12.13 13.69
N GLU A 228 16.97 -13.12 13.16
CA GLU A 228 18.38 -13.05 12.81
C GLU A 228 18.59 -12.44 11.42
N LEU A 229 19.31 -11.32 11.39
CA LEU A 229 19.68 -10.59 10.19
C LEU A 229 21.20 -10.68 9.97
N TYR A 230 21.61 -11.28 8.88
CA TYR A 230 23.01 -11.40 8.49
C TYR A 230 23.37 -10.33 7.45
N CYS A 231 24.40 -9.53 7.73
CA CYS A 231 24.85 -8.47 6.82
C CYS A 231 26.14 -8.92 6.13
N VAL A 232 26.08 -9.12 4.81
CA VAL A 232 27.16 -9.72 4.02
C VAL A 232 27.73 -8.76 2.98
N GLY A 233 28.96 -9.03 2.52
CA GLY A 233 29.64 -8.25 1.50
C GLY A 233 29.08 -8.48 0.10
N GLY A 234 28.72 -9.71 -0.24
CA GLY A 234 28.15 -10.01 -1.54
C GLY A 234 27.20 -11.21 -1.54
N MET A 235 26.27 -11.14 -2.49
CA MET A 235 25.25 -12.14 -2.78
C MET A 235 24.68 -11.83 -4.18
N ASP A 236 24.20 -12.87 -4.87
CA ASP A 236 23.57 -12.80 -6.19
C ASP A 236 22.26 -11.99 -6.23
N VAL A 237 21.59 -11.90 -5.07
CA VAL A 237 20.38 -11.12 -4.84
C VAL A 237 20.59 -10.02 -3.78
N PRO A 238 19.78 -8.95 -3.78
CA PRO A 238 19.88 -7.87 -2.77
C PRO A 238 19.65 -8.36 -1.33
N GLY A 239 18.67 -9.24 -1.17
CA GLY A 239 18.24 -9.82 0.09
C GLY A 239 17.79 -11.26 -0.13
N ARG A 240 17.84 -12.06 0.94
CA ARG A 240 17.42 -13.46 0.91
C ARG A 240 16.87 -13.87 2.27
N HIS A 241 15.69 -14.46 2.28
CA HIS A 241 15.08 -15.12 3.42
C HIS A 241 15.13 -16.65 3.24
N SER A 242 15.26 -17.39 4.35
CA SER A 242 15.16 -18.84 4.38
C SER A 242 13.83 -19.38 3.84
N ASP A 243 13.78 -20.66 3.45
CA ASP A 243 12.55 -21.27 2.98
C ASP A 243 11.45 -21.15 4.05
N MET A 244 10.32 -20.54 3.67
CA MET A 244 9.18 -20.31 4.56
C MET A 244 8.51 -21.62 5.01
N ASN A 245 8.82 -22.75 4.37
CA ASN A 245 8.35 -24.09 4.75
C ASN A 245 9.17 -24.73 5.89
N LEU A 246 10.30 -24.13 6.29
CA LEU A 246 11.06 -24.61 7.43
C LEU A 246 10.22 -24.51 8.72
N VAL A 247 10.33 -25.53 9.57
CA VAL A 247 9.60 -25.57 10.84
C VAL A 247 10.04 -24.42 11.73
N TYR A 248 9.12 -23.88 12.52
CA TYR A 248 9.42 -22.84 13.49
C TYR A 248 10.57 -23.27 14.43
N GLY A 249 11.58 -22.40 14.59
CA GLY A 249 12.78 -22.67 15.39
C GLY A 249 13.82 -23.56 14.72
N ASP A 250 13.67 -23.86 13.42
CA ASP A 250 14.74 -24.50 12.64
C ASP A 250 15.96 -23.58 12.59
N ALA A 251 17.14 -24.13 12.90
CA ALA A 251 18.36 -23.34 12.98
C ALA A 251 18.76 -22.69 11.65
N SER A 252 18.27 -23.18 10.52
CA SER A 252 18.54 -22.61 9.20
C SER A 252 17.60 -21.45 8.82
N ARG A 253 16.67 -21.06 9.71
CA ARG A 253 15.84 -19.87 9.51
C ARG A 253 16.64 -18.61 9.76
N GLY A 254 16.46 -17.62 8.89
CA GLY A 254 17.30 -16.43 8.86
C GLY A 254 17.04 -15.59 7.62
N MET A 255 17.58 -14.37 7.64
CA MET A 255 17.64 -13.52 6.46
C MET A 255 19.01 -12.88 6.31
N ALA A 256 19.44 -12.65 5.08
CA ALA A 256 20.66 -11.94 4.75
C ALA A 256 20.38 -10.74 3.85
N ILE A 257 21.13 -9.65 4.06
CA ILE A 257 21.09 -8.44 3.24
C ILE A 257 22.51 -8.09 2.82
N ARG A 258 22.69 -7.81 1.52
CA ARG A 258 23.98 -7.43 0.95
C ARG A 258 24.35 -5.98 1.30
N GLN A 259 25.64 -5.70 1.45
CA GLN A 259 26.13 -4.33 1.57
C GLN A 259 25.69 -3.46 0.37
N GLY A 260 25.49 -2.16 0.62
CA GLY A 260 25.05 -1.21 -0.40
C GLY A 260 23.54 -1.21 -0.72
N GLU A 261 22.77 -2.08 -0.05
CA GLU A 261 21.31 -2.16 -0.22
C GLU A 261 20.54 -1.16 0.68
N THR A 262 19.24 -1.03 0.44
CA THR A 262 18.35 -0.09 1.12
C THR A 262 17.48 -0.80 2.16
N GLY A 263 16.90 -0.02 3.08
CA GLY A 263 15.98 -0.57 4.08
C GLY A 263 14.70 -1.16 3.49
N GLY A 264 14.34 -0.79 2.25
CA GLY A 264 13.25 -1.44 1.52
C GLY A 264 13.52 -2.92 1.23
N VAL A 265 14.79 -3.31 1.02
CA VAL A 265 15.15 -4.73 0.86
C VAL A 265 14.96 -5.47 2.18
N LEU A 266 15.38 -4.89 3.31
CA LEU A 266 15.08 -5.48 4.62
C LEU A 266 13.56 -5.61 4.84
N ALA A 267 12.80 -4.57 4.49
CA ALA A 267 11.34 -4.60 4.62
C ALA A 267 10.70 -5.74 3.80
N HIS A 268 11.24 -6.02 2.62
CA HIS A 268 10.82 -7.13 1.76
C HIS A 268 11.08 -8.49 2.41
N GLU A 269 12.29 -8.74 2.91
CA GLU A 269 12.63 -10.00 3.60
C GLU A 269 11.83 -10.20 4.90
N LEU A 270 11.53 -9.11 5.61
CA LEU A 270 10.61 -9.15 6.75
C LEU A 270 9.20 -9.58 6.33
N GLY A 271 8.81 -9.33 5.08
CA GLY A 271 7.53 -9.76 4.53
C GLY A 271 7.48 -11.28 4.39
N HIS A 272 8.56 -11.88 3.89
CA HIS A 272 8.73 -13.33 3.91
C HIS A 272 8.74 -13.91 5.34
N ALA A 273 9.36 -13.22 6.29
CA ALA A 273 9.32 -13.63 7.70
C ALA A 273 7.89 -13.62 8.27
N CYS A 274 7.02 -12.74 7.75
CA CYS A 274 5.57 -12.70 8.06
C CYS A 274 4.73 -13.71 7.25
N GLY A 275 5.35 -14.51 6.38
CA GLY A 275 4.70 -15.50 5.51
C GLY A 275 4.12 -14.94 4.21
N LEU A 276 4.52 -13.73 3.81
CA LEU A 276 4.09 -13.14 2.55
C LEU A 276 4.87 -13.70 1.36
N ASN A 277 4.17 -13.88 0.25
CA ASN A 277 4.68 -14.36 -1.02
C ASN A 277 4.95 -13.21 -1.97
N HIS A 278 5.93 -13.42 -2.86
CA HIS A 278 6.16 -12.54 -3.98
C HIS A 278 4.90 -12.35 -4.83
N VAL A 279 4.68 -11.13 -5.32
CA VAL A 279 3.64 -10.83 -6.31
C VAL A 279 4.28 -10.18 -7.54
N ASN A 280 4.07 -10.80 -8.70
CA ASN A 280 4.47 -10.26 -10.01
C ASN A 280 3.30 -10.36 -10.96
N TYR A 281 3.27 -9.53 -11.99
CA TYR A 281 2.23 -9.59 -13.02
C TYR A 281 2.84 -9.28 -14.38
N THR A 282 2.81 -10.27 -15.28
CA THR A 282 3.43 -10.19 -16.61
C THR A 282 2.42 -10.15 -17.75
N LEU A 283 1.11 -10.12 -17.43
CA LEU A 283 0.05 -10.03 -18.43
C LEU A 283 -0.34 -8.57 -18.67
N GLY A 284 -1.01 -8.30 -19.79
CA GLY A 284 -1.66 -7.02 -20.01
C GLY A 284 -2.94 -6.88 -19.18
N GLY A 285 -3.46 -5.65 -19.10
CA GLY A 285 -4.73 -5.36 -18.46
C GLY A 285 -4.67 -4.14 -17.56
N LEU A 286 -5.78 -3.41 -17.53
CA LEU A 286 -5.99 -2.32 -16.59
C LEU A 286 -6.35 -2.86 -15.21
N VAL A 287 -6.08 -2.06 -14.19
CA VAL A 287 -6.54 -2.32 -12.82
C VAL A 287 -8.05 -2.51 -12.80
N SER A 288 -8.50 -3.52 -12.06
CA SER A 288 -9.91 -3.86 -11.90
C SER A 288 -10.16 -4.50 -10.54
N GLN A 289 -11.42 -4.50 -10.08
CA GLN A 289 -11.83 -5.17 -8.85
C GLN A 289 -11.50 -6.66 -8.89
N GLU A 290 -11.58 -7.29 -10.06
CA GLU A 290 -11.21 -8.69 -10.22
C GLU A 290 -9.73 -8.93 -9.92
N LEU A 291 -8.84 -8.01 -10.32
CA LEU A 291 -7.40 -8.15 -10.16
C LEU A 291 -6.91 -7.71 -8.77
N LEU A 292 -7.56 -6.71 -8.16
CA LEU A 292 -7.22 -6.22 -6.83
C LEU A 292 -7.91 -6.97 -5.70
N LEU A 293 -9.01 -7.66 -6.00
CA LEU A 293 -9.94 -8.23 -5.03
C LEU A 293 -10.66 -7.13 -4.21
N GLU A 294 -11.79 -7.51 -3.62
CA GLU A 294 -12.74 -6.59 -2.98
C GLU A 294 -12.10 -5.71 -1.88
N MET A 295 -11.23 -6.29 -1.06
CA MET A 295 -10.60 -5.60 0.07
C MET A 295 -9.69 -4.43 -0.34
N ASN A 296 -9.13 -4.47 -1.54
CA ASN A 296 -8.22 -3.45 -2.06
C ASN A 296 -8.90 -2.54 -3.09
N TRP A 297 -10.22 -2.69 -3.31
CA TRP A 297 -10.98 -1.92 -4.27
C TRP A 297 -11.62 -0.69 -3.62
N SER A 298 -11.65 0.42 -4.37
CA SER A 298 -12.27 1.67 -3.97
C SER A 298 -13.37 2.02 -4.96
N GLY A 299 -14.61 2.18 -4.47
CA GLY A 299 -15.81 2.36 -5.28
C GLY A 299 -16.60 1.06 -5.45
N GLY A 300 -17.89 1.18 -5.78
CA GLY A 300 -18.77 0.04 -6.03
C GLY A 300 -18.53 -0.64 -7.39
N ASP A 301 -19.45 -1.55 -7.76
CA ASP A 301 -19.42 -2.27 -9.03
C ASP A 301 -19.34 -1.30 -10.22
N GLY A 302 -18.19 -1.30 -10.91
CA GLY A 302 -17.94 -0.46 -12.08
C GLY A 302 -17.51 0.99 -11.80
N THR A 303 -17.26 1.38 -10.55
CA THR A 303 -16.89 2.77 -10.18
C THR A 303 -15.50 2.92 -9.56
N GLY A 304 -14.55 2.07 -9.97
CA GLY A 304 -13.17 2.07 -9.46
C GLY A 304 -12.48 3.42 -9.47
N HIS A 305 -12.04 3.90 -8.30
CA HIS A 305 -11.34 5.18 -8.16
C HIS A 305 -9.81 5.04 -8.27
N TYR A 306 -9.36 4.22 -9.22
CA TYR A 306 -7.98 4.18 -9.69
C TYR A 306 -7.85 4.97 -10.99
N PRO A 307 -6.64 5.43 -11.39
CA PRO A 307 -6.45 6.02 -12.70
C PRO A 307 -6.94 5.05 -13.80
N PRO A 308 -7.77 5.51 -14.76
CA PRO A 308 -8.43 4.63 -15.72
C PRO A 308 -7.47 3.96 -16.71
N ASP A 309 -6.25 4.49 -16.85
CA ASP A 309 -5.17 3.97 -17.66
C ASP A 309 -4.09 3.23 -16.86
N LEU A 310 -4.28 3.05 -15.54
CA LEU A 310 -3.32 2.34 -14.71
C LEU A 310 -3.31 0.85 -15.07
N GLU A 311 -2.20 0.41 -15.67
CA GLU A 311 -1.96 -1.00 -15.92
C GLU A 311 -1.70 -1.76 -14.61
N HIS A 312 -2.28 -2.95 -14.48
CA HIS A 312 -2.14 -3.77 -13.27
C HIS A 312 -0.67 -4.14 -12.98
N GLN A 313 0.14 -4.33 -14.02
CA GLN A 313 1.58 -4.56 -13.87
C GLN A 313 2.30 -3.39 -13.16
N ASN A 314 1.85 -2.15 -13.35
CA ASN A 314 2.46 -0.98 -12.74
C ASN A 314 1.97 -0.79 -11.31
N LEU A 315 0.71 -1.17 -11.01
CA LEU A 315 0.23 -1.22 -9.64
C LEU A 315 0.98 -2.26 -8.82
N VAL A 316 1.18 -3.48 -9.35
CA VAL A 316 1.88 -4.57 -8.64
C VAL A 316 3.32 -4.18 -8.25
N ARG A 317 3.99 -3.30 -9.00
CA ARG A 317 5.32 -2.76 -8.67
C ARG A 317 5.36 -1.83 -7.46
N ARG A 318 4.19 -1.42 -6.95
CA ARG A 318 4.07 -0.59 -5.72
C ARG A 318 4.03 -1.45 -4.47
N ILE A 319 3.66 -2.72 -4.59
CA ILE A 319 3.51 -3.66 -3.47
C ILE A 319 4.89 -4.08 -2.97
N LEU A 320 5.07 -4.07 -1.65
CA LEU A 320 6.32 -4.42 -0.97
C LEU A 320 6.90 -5.76 -1.45
N MET A 321 6.03 -6.75 -1.67
CA MET A 321 6.39 -8.10 -2.11
C MET A 321 6.64 -8.23 -3.63
N TYR A 322 6.87 -7.12 -4.35
CA TYR A 322 7.34 -7.20 -5.72
C TYR A 322 8.76 -7.82 -5.76
N PRO A 323 9.01 -8.90 -6.52
CA PRO A 323 10.24 -9.70 -6.41
C PRO A 323 11.50 -9.03 -6.95
N TYR A 324 11.39 -7.84 -7.53
CA TYR A 324 12.54 -7.12 -8.10
C TYR A 324 12.74 -5.80 -7.35
N LYS A 325 14.00 -5.40 -7.22
CA LYS A 325 14.37 -4.14 -6.55
C LYS A 325 13.77 -2.95 -7.28
N VAL A 326 12.74 -2.35 -6.67
CA VAL A 326 12.09 -1.12 -7.12
C VAL A 326 11.88 -0.24 -5.89
N ASN A 327 12.39 1.00 -5.93
CA ASN A 327 12.34 1.88 -4.75
C ASN A 327 10.90 2.24 -4.32
N SER A 328 9.92 2.14 -5.22
CA SER A 328 8.51 2.39 -4.96
C SER A 328 7.74 1.19 -4.39
N ALA A 329 8.35 0.00 -4.29
CA ALA A 329 7.72 -1.20 -3.74
C ALA A 329 7.67 -1.11 -2.20
N GLN A 330 6.63 -0.46 -1.69
CA GLN A 330 6.52 -0.09 -0.27
C GLN A 330 5.11 -0.30 0.30
N ASP A 331 4.09 -0.47 -0.54
CA ASP A 331 2.71 -0.66 -0.11
C ASP A 331 2.51 -2.06 0.48
N ILE A 332 1.77 -2.14 1.58
CA ILE A 332 1.26 -3.41 2.11
C ILE A 332 -0.26 -3.38 1.96
N PRO A 333 -0.81 -4.05 0.92
CA PRO A 333 -2.25 -4.07 0.67
C PRO A 333 -3.03 -4.64 1.86
N LEU A 334 -4.34 -4.38 1.92
CA LEU A 334 -5.17 -4.96 2.98
C LEU A 334 -5.21 -6.48 2.87
N GLY A 335 -5.38 -7.01 1.66
CA GLY A 335 -5.32 -8.44 1.40
C GLY A 335 -4.64 -8.80 0.09
N SER A 336 -4.78 -10.05 -0.32
CA SER A 336 -4.15 -10.58 -1.53
C SER A 336 -4.44 -9.74 -2.79
N VAL A 337 -3.48 -9.70 -3.70
CA VAL A 337 -3.63 -9.11 -5.04
C VAL A 337 -3.34 -10.19 -6.07
N LYS A 338 -4.07 -10.20 -7.20
CA LYS A 338 -3.82 -11.19 -8.25
C LYS A 338 -2.49 -10.94 -8.94
N GLY A 339 -1.64 -11.97 -8.98
CA GLY A 339 -0.39 -12.04 -9.71
C GLY A 339 -0.42 -13.07 -10.84
N SER A 340 0.65 -13.11 -11.63
CA SER A 340 0.89 -14.10 -12.67
C SER A 340 1.80 -15.22 -12.13
N VAL A 341 1.37 -16.48 -12.28
CA VAL A 341 2.11 -17.68 -11.85
C VAL A 341 2.34 -18.57 -13.07
N ASN A 342 3.54 -19.14 -13.21
CA ASN A 342 3.82 -20.12 -14.25
C ASN A 342 3.56 -21.54 -13.73
N VAL A 343 2.56 -22.21 -14.30
CA VAL A 343 2.19 -23.60 -14.00
C VAL A 343 2.40 -24.43 -15.27
N GLY A 344 3.43 -25.27 -15.27
CA GLY A 344 3.72 -26.18 -16.38
C GLY A 344 4.02 -25.47 -17.71
N GLY A 345 4.62 -24.28 -17.68
CA GLY A 345 4.90 -23.45 -18.87
C GLY A 345 3.77 -22.50 -19.26
N THR A 346 2.61 -22.56 -18.58
CA THR A 346 1.47 -21.67 -18.81
C THR A 346 1.40 -20.60 -17.74
N VAL A 347 1.30 -19.34 -18.15
CA VAL A 347 1.07 -18.23 -17.22
C VAL A 347 -0.42 -18.14 -16.91
N ILE A 348 -0.78 -18.29 -15.63
CA ILE A 348 -2.14 -18.13 -15.12
C ILE A 348 -2.20 -16.97 -14.12
N VAL A 349 -3.40 -16.45 -13.88
CA VAL A 349 -3.64 -15.41 -12.87
C VAL A 349 -4.15 -16.06 -11.59
N SER A 350 -3.54 -15.75 -10.44
CA SER A 350 -3.92 -16.28 -9.13
C SER A 350 -3.78 -15.20 -8.06
N PRO A 351 -4.63 -15.19 -7.01
CA PRO A 351 -4.35 -14.43 -5.79
C PRO A 351 -2.97 -14.78 -5.22
N MET A 352 -2.21 -13.75 -4.86
CA MET A 352 -0.92 -13.88 -4.19
C MET A 352 -1.04 -13.32 -2.77
N SER A 353 -0.58 -14.11 -1.79
CA SER A 353 -0.57 -13.77 -0.37
C SER A 353 0.46 -12.67 -0.08
N CYS A 354 0.11 -11.41 -0.33
CA CYS A 354 1.03 -10.27 -0.24
C CYS A 354 0.49 -9.11 0.61
N GLY A 355 -0.72 -9.24 1.17
CA GLY A 355 -1.35 -8.21 1.99
C GLY A 355 -1.33 -8.52 3.49
N PHE A 356 -1.80 -7.57 4.28
CA PHE A 356 -1.92 -7.70 5.73
C PHE A 356 -2.70 -8.95 6.16
N THR A 357 -3.86 -9.24 5.55
CA THR A 357 -4.68 -10.40 5.93
C THR A 357 -3.99 -11.74 5.68
N ASP A 358 -2.92 -11.73 4.88
CA ASP A 358 -2.17 -12.93 4.51
C ASP A 358 -0.96 -13.17 5.41
N MET A 359 -0.63 -12.24 6.31
CA MET A 359 0.43 -12.43 7.29
C MET A 359 0.05 -13.56 8.24
N VAL A 360 0.85 -14.64 8.26
CA VAL A 360 0.61 -15.83 9.11
C VAL A 360 0.54 -15.40 10.57
N THR A 361 1.47 -14.54 10.98
CA THR A 361 1.42 -13.79 12.23
C THR A 361 2.03 -12.40 12.01
N ARG A 362 1.68 -11.43 12.85
CA ARG A 362 2.37 -10.13 12.95
C ARG A 362 3.50 -10.14 13.99
N GLU A 363 3.98 -11.32 14.34
CA GLU A 363 5.07 -11.57 15.30
C GLU A 363 6.09 -12.53 14.66
N PRO A 364 6.74 -12.11 13.56
CA PRO A 364 7.65 -12.98 12.83
C PRO A 364 8.85 -13.36 13.71
N ILE A 365 9.19 -14.64 13.66
CA ILE A 365 10.27 -15.25 14.42
C ILE A 365 10.88 -16.36 13.55
N HIS A 366 12.19 -16.52 13.63
CA HIS A 366 12.91 -17.58 12.96
C HIS A 366 12.95 -18.83 13.83
#